data_AF-A0A7K2EFD6-F1
#
_entry.id   AF-A0A7K2EFD6-F1
#
_cell.length_a   1.000
_cell.length_b   1.000
_cell.length_c   1.000
_cell.angle_alpha   90.00
_cell.angle_beta   90.00
_cell.angle_gamma   90.00
#
_symmetry.space_group_name_H-M   'P 1'
#
loop_
_entity.id
_entity.type
_entity.pdbx_description
1 polymer ?
#
loop_
_entity_poly.entity_id
_entity_poly.type
_entity_poly.pdbx_seq_one_letter_code
_entity_poly.pdbx_strand_id
1 'polypeptide(L)'
;MSSSRFVQAGLMIALFVSAGCGSEADEEAPEVGRRTVEIVFTDVTEESGLGRFQHETGAFGEKWFPETMGAGGGFLDYDSDGILDVLLVSGGFFSPGEQVSPPALQLYKGVGDGTFSEVTQESGLAGLKAYAFGVSVADYDNDTDADIFVTALYENFLLRNDGGVFSEVSAEAGLGGYREWSAAGVFMDANLDGWLDLYVGNYVDWTPEK
;
A
#
# COMPACT_ATOMS: atom_id res chain seq x y z
N MET A 1 61.53 -7.45 -59.79
CA MET A 1 61.82 -7.97 -58.44
C MET A 1 60.50 -8.51 -57.91
N SER A 2 60.19 -9.77 -58.22
CA SER A 2 60.25 -10.94 -57.29
C SER A 2 59.26 -10.76 -56.13
N SER A 3 58.31 -11.63 -55.81
CA SER A 3 57.89 -12.98 -56.23
C SER A 3 56.70 -13.30 -55.32
N SER A 4 55.60 -13.89 -55.77
CA SER A 4 55.32 -15.31 -55.48
C SER A 4 54.03 -15.72 -56.20
N ARG A 5 54.11 -16.83 -56.93
CA ARG A 5 52.99 -17.62 -57.43
C ARG A 5 52.77 -18.78 -56.46
N PHE A 6 51.54 -19.21 -56.23
CA PHE A 6 51.26 -20.63 -55.99
C PHE A 6 49.91 -21.03 -56.60
N VAL A 7 49.93 -22.23 -57.19
CA VAL A 7 48.91 -22.87 -58.01
C VAL A 7 48.56 -24.21 -57.34
N GLN A 8 47.27 -24.55 -57.33
CA GLN A 8 46.59 -25.86 -57.24
C GLN A 8 46.91 -26.91 -56.15
N ALA A 9 45.83 -27.45 -55.56
CA ALA A 9 45.46 -28.89 -55.47
C ALA A 9 44.02 -28.93 -54.88
N GLY A 10 42.96 -29.49 -55.50
CA GLY A 10 42.65 -30.93 -55.66
C GLY A 10 42.35 -31.60 -54.30
N LEU A 11 41.29 -32.34 -53.97
CA LEU A 11 40.22 -33.07 -54.68
C LEU A 11 39.35 -33.80 -53.58
N MET A 12 38.11 -34.21 -53.92
CA MET A 12 37.18 -35.16 -53.23
C MET A 12 36.50 -34.68 -51.93
N ILE A 13 35.19 -34.88 -51.70
CA ILE A 13 34.42 -36.15 -51.56
C ILE A 13 32.93 -35.84 -51.86
N ALA A 14 32.31 -36.48 -52.86
CA ALA A 14 31.31 -37.57 -52.76
C ALA A 14 30.08 -37.27 -51.86
N LEU A 15 28.89 -37.09 -52.46
CA LEU A 15 27.82 -38.12 -52.57
C LEU A 15 27.11 -38.40 -51.23
N PHE A 16 25.83 -38.08 -51.15
CA PHE A 16 24.73 -39.05 -51.06
C PHE A 16 23.45 -38.36 -50.56
N VAL A 17 22.41 -38.44 -51.38
CA VAL A 17 21.02 -38.27 -50.93
C VAL A 17 20.74 -39.43 -49.97
N SER A 18 20.58 -39.15 -48.68
CA SER A 18 19.96 -40.09 -47.74
C SER A 18 18.50 -39.70 -47.56
N ALA A 19 17.61 -40.59 -48.01
CA ALA A 19 16.21 -40.56 -47.63
C ALA A 19 16.10 -40.69 -46.10
N GLY A 20 15.47 -39.71 -45.45
CA GLY A 20 15.01 -39.81 -44.07
C GLY A 20 13.51 -40.10 -44.08
N CYS A 21 13.12 -41.28 -43.59
CA CYS A 21 11.73 -41.59 -43.27
C CYS A 21 11.25 -40.65 -42.16
N GLY A 22 10.27 -39.82 -42.45
CA GLY A 22 9.43 -39.18 -41.43
C GLY A 22 8.00 -39.69 -41.65
N SER A 23 7.57 -40.67 -40.86
CA SER A 23 6.15 -40.93 -40.67
C SER A 23 5.56 -39.72 -39.95
N GLU A 24 4.51 -39.13 -40.51
CA GLU A 24 3.71 -38.08 -39.86
C GLU A 24 3.32 -38.55 -38.46
N ALA A 25 3.88 -37.91 -37.44
CA ALA A 25 3.35 -37.96 -36.09
C ALA A 25 2.33 -36.83 -35.99
N ASP A 26 1.09 -37.12 -36.39
CA ASP A 26 -0.09 -36.36 -35.98
C ASP A 26 -0.35 -36.69 -34.50
N GLU A 27 0.45 -36.14 -33.60
CA GLU A 27 0.02 -35.97 -32.21
C GLU A 27 -0.37 -34.51 -32.03
N GLU A 28 -1.66 -34.22 -32.23
CA GLU A 28 -2.27 -32.98 -31.75
C GLU A 28 -2.00 -32.87 -30.24
N ALA A 29 -1.30 -31.80 -29.85
CA ALA A 29 -1.15 -31.45 -28.45
C ALA A 29 -2.55 -31.35 -27.81
N PRO A 30 -2.77 -31.89 -26.60
CA PRO A 30 -4.09 -31.88 -25.99
C PRO A 30 -4.58 -30.44 -25.82
N GLU A 31 -5.77 -30.14 -26.34
CA GLU A 31 -6.45 -28.87 -26.08
C GLU A 31 -6.67 -28.74 -24.57
N VAL A 32 -5.87 -27.88 -23.93
CA VAL A 32 -6.13 -27.44 -22.57
C VAL A 32 -7.35 -26.54 -22.63
N GLY A 33 -8.54 -27.13 -22.45
CA GLY A 33 -9.79 -26.40 -22.41
C GLY A 33 -9.71 -25.27 -21.39
N ARG A 34 -9.66 -24.02 -21.86
CA ARG A 34 -9.78 -22.84 -20.99
C ARG A 34 -11.16 -22.85 -20.36
N ARG A 35 -11.24 -23.29 -19.10
CA ARG A 35 -12.42 -23.01 -18.27
C ARG A 35 -12.44 -21.51 -18.01
N THR A 36 -13.41 -20.83 -18.61
CA THR A 36 -13.77 -19.46 -18.23
C THR A 36 -14.49 -19.55 -16.88
N VAL A 37 -13.81 -19.17 -15.81
CA VAL A 37 -14.47 -18.90 -14.52
C VAL A 37 -15.04 -17.50 -14.63
N GLU A 38 -16.36 -17.38 -14.52
CA GLU A 38 -17.02 -16.08 -14.42
C GLU A 38 -16.81 -15.55 -13.00
N ILE A 39 -16.06 -14.47 -12.87
CA ILE A 39 -15.85 -13.77 -11.61
C ILE A 39 -16.90 -12.67 -11.52
N VAL A 40 -17.76 -12.74 -10.51
CA VAL A 40 -18.77 -11.72 -10.23
C VAL A 40 -18.37 -10.96 -8.97
N PHE A 41 -18.43 -9.64 -9.05
CA PHE A 41 -18.23 -8.75 -7.90
C PHE A 41 -19.60 -8.24 -7.43
N THR A 42 -19.77 -8.17 -6.12
CA THR A 42 -20.94 -7.59 -5.47
C THR A 42 -20.49 -6.44 -4.59
N ASP A 43 -21.17 -5.30 -4.69
CA ASP A 43 -20.98 -4.19 -3.76
C ASP A 43 -21.70 -4.52 -2.44
N VAL A 44 -20.92 -4.61 -1.36
CA VAL A 44 -21.39 -4.91 0.00
C VAL A 44 -21.12 -3.74 0.95
N THR A 45 -20.86 -2.53 0.45
CA THR A 45 -20.40 -1.41 1.28
C THR A 45 -21.41 -1.04 2.37
N GLU A 46 -22.70 -0.97 2.03
CA GLU A 46 -23.77 -0.71 3.00
C GLU A 46 -24.00 -1.89 3.95
N GLU A 47 -24.02 -3.11 3.40
CA GLU A 47 -24.30 -4.34 4.14
C GLU A 47 -23.20 -4.69 5.14
N SER A 48 -21.96 -4.35 4.82
CA SER A 48 -20.79 -4.51 5.70
C SER A 48 -20.69 -3.43 6.78
N GLY A 49 -21.53 -2.38 6.75
CA GLY A 49 -21.47 -1.28 7.72
C GLY A 49 -20.45 -0.18 7.40
N LEU A 50 -19.80 -0.23 6.23
CA LEU A 50 -18.80 0.76 5.79
C LEU A 50 -19.40 1.95 5.03
N GLY A 51 -20.68 1.92 4.68
CA GLY A 51 -21.36 2.94 3.84
C GLY A 51 -21.35 4.38 4.36
N ARG A 52 -20.99 4.60 5.63
CA ARG A 52 -20.90 5.95 6.22
C ARG A 52 -19.54 6.62 6.03
N PHE A 53 -18.51 5.88 5.62
CA PHE A 53 -17.21 6.48 5.36
C PHE A 53 -17.30 7.37 4.12
N GLN A 54 -16.84 8.61 4.25
CA GLN A 54 -16.71 9.51 3.11
C GLN A 54 -15.35 10.19 3.17
N HIS A 55 -14.52 9.88 2.17
CA HIS A 55 -13.26 10.57 1.98
C HIS A 55 -13.51 12.02 1.57
N GLU A 56 -12.85 12.95 2.26
CA GLU A 56 -12.82 14.36 1.91
C GLU A 56 -11.43 14.73 1.44
N THR A 57 -11.37 15.36 0.28
CA THR A 57 -10.14 15.82 -0.37
C THR A 57 -9.99 17.33 -0.29
N GLY A 58 -11.06 18.05 0.06
CA GLY A 58 -11.05 19.49 0.06
C GLY A 58 -10.95 20.11 -1.33
N ALA A 59 -11.25 19.34 -2.40
CA ALA A 59 -11.16 19.72 -3.80
C ALA A 59 -12.16 20.82 -4.23
N PHE A 60 -12.20 21.92 -3.49
CA PHE A 60 -13.00 23.12 -3.70
C PHE A 60 -12.11 24.38 -3.64
N GLY A 61 -12.53 25.44 -4.31
CA GLY A 61 -11.73 26.68 -4.35
C GLY A 61 -10.49 26.56 -5.23
N GLU A 62 -9.31 26.67 -4.62
CA GLU A 62 -8.01 26.84 -5.31
C GLU A 62 -7.44 25.55 -5.93
N LYS A 63 -7.98 24.37 -5.57
CA LYS A 63 -7.60 23.06 -6.15
C LYS A 63 -6.12 22.74 -5.92
N TRP A 64 -5.74 22.65 -4.65
CA TRP A 64 -4.37 22.41 -4.22
C TRP A 64 -3.88 21.00 -4.62
N PHE A 65 -2.55 20.84 -4.76
CA PHE A 65 -1.98 19.57 -5.24
C PHE A 65 -2.36 18.33 -4.38
N PRO A 66 -2.34 18.38 -3.03
CA PRO A 66 -2.79 17.27 -2.18
C PRO A 66 -4.23 16.80 -2.43
N GLU A 67 -5.10 17.68 -2.94
CA GLU A 67 -6.54 17.43 -3.16
C GLU A 67 -6.80 16.46 -4.33
N THR A 68 -5.76 16.14 -5.11
CA THR A 68 -5.82 15.16 -6.19
C THR A 68 -5.60 13.72 -5.72
N MET A 69 -5.23 13.53 -4.46
CA MET A 69 -4.90 12.24 -3.88
C MET A 69 -6.15 11.56 -3.31
N GLY A 70 -6.20 10.24 -3.43
CA GLY A 70 -7.24 9.44 -2.79
C GLY A 70 -6.92 9.10 -1.34
N ALA A 71 -7.91 8.50 -0.69
CA ALA A 71 -7.79 7.89 0.64
C ALA A 71 -6.86 6.67 0.65
N GLY A 72 -6.35 6.37 1.84
CA GLY A 72 -5.72 5.10 2.16
C GLY A 72 -6.53 4.33 3.19
N GLY A 73 -6.03 3.15 3.57
CA GLY A 73 -6.60 2.33 4.62
C GLY A 73 -5.74 1.10 4.89
N GLY A 74 -6.05 0.40 5.96
CA GLY A 74 -5.32 -0.78 6.41
C GLY A 74 -6.18 -1.70 7.24
N PHE A 75 -5.68 -2.92 7.42
CA PHE A 75 -6.26 -3.92 8.32
C PHE A 75 -5.36 -4.07 9.53
N LEU A 76 -5.96 -4.21 10.71
CA LEU A 76 -5.30 -4.49 11.98
C LEU A 76 -6.27 -5.25 12.87
N ASP A 77 -5.77 -6.00 13.84
CA ASP A 77 -6.57 -6.50 14.97
C ASP A 77 -6.31 -5.54 16.13
N TYR A 78 -7.16 -4.53 16.29
CA TYR A 78 -6.85 -3.40 17.20
C TYR A 78 -7.08 -3.75 18.67
N ASP A 79 -7.92 -4.74 18.96
CA ASP A 79 -8.23 -5.15 20.34
C ASP A 79 -7.87 -6.61 20.65
N SER A 80 -7.02 -7.22 19.82
CA SER A 80 -6.42 -8.54 20.01
C SER A 80 -7.48 -9.65 20.15
N ASP A 81 -8.62 -9.50 19.46
CA ASP A 81 -9.72 -10.47 19.49
C ASP A 81 -9.62 -11.55 18.39
N GLY A 82 -8.62 -11.44 17.51
CA GLY A 82 -8.34 -12.36 16.42
C GLY A 82 -9.15 -12.09 15.15
N ILE A 83 -9.94 -11.02 15.12
CA ILE A 83 -10.72 -10.57 13.96
C ILE A 83 -10.05 -9.33 13.38
N LEU A 84 -9.87 -9.30 12.05
CA LEU A 84 -9.32 -8.11 11.40
C LEU A 84 -10.37 -7.01 11.33
N ASP A 85 -9.94 -5.83 11.73
CA ASP A 85 -10.63 -4.56 11.67
C ASP A 85 -10.18 -3.75 10.47
N VAL A 86 -10.91 -2.67 10.18
CA VAL A 86 -10.63 -1.77 9.06
C VAL A 86 -10.36 -0.37 9.58
N LEU A 87 -9.18 0.17 9.27
CA LEU A 87 -8.88 1.58 9.44
C LEU A 87 -8.95 2.27 8.08
N LEU A 88 -9.78 3.31 7.96
CA LEU A 88 -9.88 4.15 6.78
C LEU A 88 -9.29 5.52 7.06
N VAL A 89 -8.52 6.04 6.11
CA VAL A 89 -7.80 7.30 6.20
C VAL A 89 -8.48 8.33 5.32
N SER A 90 -8.64 9.55 5.84
CA SER A 90 -9.20 10.67 5.10
C SER A 90 -8.20 11.81 4.98
N GLY A 91 -8.38 12.61 3.94
CA GLY A 91 -7.73 13.89 3.80
C GLY A 91 -8.46 14.92 4.65
N GLY A 92 -8.59 16.12 4.12
CA GLY A 92 -9.38 17.16 4.75
C GLY A 92 -9.49 18.35 3.81
N PHE A 93 -9.75 19.52 4.35
CA PHE A 93 -9.79 20.74 3.57
C PHE A 93 -9.09 21.90 4.27
N PHE A 94 -8.61 22.84 3.46
CA PHE A 94 -7.92 24.04 3.92
C PHE A 94 -8.90 25.20 3.98
N SER A 95 -9.39 25.52 5.18
CA SER A 95 -10.25 26.69 5.40
C SER A 95 -9.49 27.80 6.14
N PRO A 96 -9.47 29.04 5.62
CA PRO A 96 -8.90 30.17 6.34
C PRO A 96 -9.67 30.43 7.65
N GLY A 97 -9.02 30.17 8.78
CA GLY A 97 -9.52 30.51 10.12
C GLY A 97 -10.36 29.45 10.84
N GLU A 98 -10.66 28.29 10.22
CA GLU A 98 -11.37 27.21 10.90
C GLU A 98 -10.98 25.83 10.31
N GLN A 99 -10.40 24.96 11.14
CA GLN A 99 -10.27 23.54 10.80
C GLN A 99 -11.54 22.81 11.24
N VAL A 100 -12.61 22.96 10.46
CA VAL A 100 -13.56 21.86 10.34
C VAL A 100 -12.84 20.86 9.45
N SER A 101 -12.39 19.74 9.99
CA SER A 101 -11.89 18.63 9.17
C SER A 101 -12.77 17.45 9.51
N PRO A 102 -13.22 16.66 8.53
CA PRO A 102 -13.69 15.32 8.85
C PRO A 102 -12.59 14.58 9.63
N PRO A 103 -12.95 13.55 10.41
CA PRO A 103 -11.97 12.73 11.10
C PRO A 103 -10.89 12.25 10.12
N ALA A 104 -9.62 12.44 10.48
CA ALA A 104 -8.51 11.98 9.63
C ALA A 104 -8.48 10.46 9.52
N LEU A 105 -9.05 9.78 10.52
CA LEU A 105 -9.11 8.34 10.63
C LEU A 105 -10.52 7.92 11.03
N GLN A 106 -10.97 6.78 10.51
CA GLN A 106 -12.15 6.09 10.98
C GLN A 106 -11.82 4.60 11.18
N LEU A 107 -12.02 4.10 12.39
CA LEU A 107 -11.79 2.70 12.75
C LEU A 107 -13.11 1.95 12.82
N TYR A 108 -13.13 0.78 12.19
CA TYR A 108 -14.27 -0.10 12.06
C TYR A 108 -13.92 -1.47 12.62
N LYS A 109 -14.48 -1.80 13.79
CA LYS A 109 -14.32 -3.09 14.43
C LYS A 109 -15.06 -4.19 13.66
N GLY A 110 -14.36 -5.24 13.27
CA GLY A 110 -14.95 -6.44 12.69
C GLY A 110 -15.71 -7.25 13.74
N VAL A 111 -16.83 -7.87 13.34
CA VAL A 111 -17.59 -8.77 14.22
C VAL A 111 -17.58 -10.24 13.76
N GLY A 112 -16.74 -10.56 12.76
CA GLY A 112 -16.43 -11.92 12.33
C GLY A 112 -17.34 -12.51 11.24
N ASP A 113 -18.37 -11.79 10.81
CA ASP A 113 -19.29 -12.19 9.73
C ASP A 113 -19.14 -11.36 8.44
N GLY A 114 -18.09 -10.55 8.36
CA GLY A 114 -17.86 -9.60 7.26
C GLY A 114 -18.55 -8.25 7.44
N THR A 115 -19.21 -8.02 8.58
CA THR A 115 -19.74 -6.71 8.97
C THR A 115 -18.84 -6.01 9.98
N PHE A 116 -18.98 -4.69 10.06
CA PHE A 116 -18.15 -3.83 10.88
C PHE A 116 -18.97 -2.79 11.63
N SER A 117 -18.51 -2.41 12.82
CA SER A 117 -19.05 -1.32 13.64
C SER A 117 -18.02 -0.22 13.81
N GLU A 118 -18.42 1.02 13.60
CA GLU A 118 -17.55 2.19 13.76
C GLU A 118 -17.23 2.42 15.24
N VAL A 119 -15.94 2.57 15.58
CA VAL A 119 -15.42 2.66 16.97
C VAL A 119 -14.34 3.74 17.13
N THR A 120 -14.29 4.73 16.24
CA THR A 120 -13.26 5.78 16.19
C THR A 120 -13.24 6.63 17.46
N GLN A 121 -14.41 6.87 18.06
CA GLN A 121 -14.50 7.68 19.28
C GLN A 121 -14.00 6.92 20.50
N GLU A 122 -14.35 5.64 20.61
CA GLU A 122 -14.01 4.74 21.71
C GLU A 122 -12.54 4.35 21.69
N SER A 123 -11.96 4.21 20.50
CA SER A 123 -10.53 3.92 20.27
C SER A 123 -9.63 5.14 20.44
N GLY A 124 -10.18 6.33 20.70
CA GLY A 124 -9.38 7.56 20.92
C GLY A 124 -8.95 8.29 19.64
N LEU A 125 -9.32 7.79 18.45
CA LEU A 125 -8.88 8.33 17.16
C LEU A 125 -9.65 9.57 16.70
N ALA A 126 -10.86 9.81 17.24
CA ALA A 126 -11.76 10.87 16.75
C ALA A 126 -11.20 12.30 16.86
N GLY A 127 -10.22 12.51 17.75
CA GLY A 127 -9.58 13.81 17.95
C GLY A 127 -8.50 14.15 16.93
N LEU A 128 -8.02 13.17 16.16
CA LEU A 128 -6.89 13.37 15.24
C LEU A 128 -7.32 14.18 14.02
N LYS A 129 -6.65 15.31 13.81
CA LYS A 129 -6.86 16.19 12.66
C LYS A 129 -5.60 16.22 11.81
N ALA A 130 -5.71 15.70 10.60
CA ALA A 130 -4.61 15.60 9.67
C ALA A 130 -5.17 15.55 8.24
N TYR A 131 -4.36 15.99 7.27
CA TYR A 131 -4.58 15.64 5.88
C TYR A 131 -3.78 14.36 5.61
N ALA A 132 -4.38 13.20 5.88
CA ALA A 132 -3.69 11.92 5.89
C ALA A 132 -3.83 11.15 4.56
N PHE A 133 -2.89 10.24 4.29
CA PHE A 133 -2.81 9.50 3.02
C PHE A 133 -2.71 7.99 3.19
N GLY A 134 -1.98 7.52 4.20
CA GLY A 134 -1.56 6.13 4.27
C GLY A 134 -1.34 5.70 5.71
N VAL A 135 -1.34 4.38 5.89
CA VAL A 135 -1.19 3.74 7.20
C VAL A 135 -0.17 2.61 7.10
N SER A 136 0.57 2.39 8.17
CA SER A 136 1.37 1.19 8.42
C SER A 136 1.07 0.68 9.81
N VAL A 137 0.92 -0.63 9.95
CA VAL A 137 0.56 -1.28 11.21
C VAL A 137 1.74 -2.15 11.65
N ALA A 138 2.13 -2.04 12.91
CA ALA A 138 3.16 -2.86 13.53
C ALA A 138 3.08 -2.76 15.06
N ASP A 139 3.59 -3.76 15.76
CA ASP A 139 3.89 -3.68 17.20
C ASP A 139 5.30 -3.07 17.33
N TYR A 140 5.40 -1.74 17.42
CA TYR A 140 6.71 -1.07 17.34
C TYR A 140 7.44 -1.06 18.69
N ASP A 141 6.71 -1.16 19.80
CA ASP A 141 7.26 -1.14 21.15
C ASP A 141 7.27 -2.51 21.86
N ASN A 142 6.95 -3.58 21.12
CA ASN A 142 6.97 -4.97 21.55
C ASN A 142 6.02 -5.25 22.73
N ASP A 143 4.87 -4.57 22.78
CA ASP A 143 3.85 -4.76 23.81
C ASP A 143 2.71 -5.70 23.40
N THR A 144 2.78 -6.23 22.17
CA THR A 144 1.84 -7.16 21.51
C THR A 144 0.56 -6.53 20.97
N ASP A 145 0.35 -5.23 21.16
CA ASP A 145 -0.77 -4.51 20.55
C ASP A 145 -0.37 -3.94 19.18
N ALA A 146 -1.35 -3.86 18.27
CA ALA A 146 -1.11 -3.34 16.93
C ALA A 146 -1.10 -1.80 16.94
N ASP A 147 0.08 -1.19 16.81
CA ASP A 147 0.24 0.25 16.67
C ASP A 147 0.07 0.73 15.22
N ILE A 148 -0.11 2.04 15.07
CA ILE A 148 -0.38 2.65 13.78
C ILE A 148 0.60 3.81 13.52
N PHE A 149 1.26 3.77 12.37
CA PHE A 149 1.88 4.96 11.77
C PHE A 149 1.02 5.50 10.62
N VAL A 150 0.78 6.81 10.62
CA VAL A 150 -0.03 7.52 9.61
C VAL A 150 0.86 8.52 8.88
N THR A 151 0.90 8.39 7.56
CA THR A 151 1.53 9.40 6.71
C THR A 151 0.54 10.53 6.42
N ALA A 152 0.98 11.77 6.56
CA ALA A 152 0.15 12.93 6.30
C ALA A 152 0.90 14.04 5.57
N LEU A 153 0.16 15.09 5.24
CA LEU A 153 0.74 16.37 4.87
C LEU A 153 1.24 17.07 6.13
N TYR A 154 2.49 17.54 6.07
CA TYR A 154 3.20 18.14 7.20
C TYR A 154 3.60 17.12 8.27
N GLU A 155 2.73 16.85 9.24
CA GLU A 155 3.09 16.05 10.42
C GLU A 155 2.55 14.63 10.25
N ASN A 156 3.45 13.64 10.36
CA ASN A 156 3.05 12.23 10.46
C ASN A 156 2.69 11.90 11.90
N PHE A 157 1.93 10.82 12.08
CA PHE A 157 1.46 10.40 13.40
C PHE A 157 1.86 8.96 13.70
N LEU A 158 2.53 8.73 14.82
CA LEU A 158 2.64 7.42 15.45
C LEU A 158 1.62 7.35 16.59
N LEU A 159 0.77 6.34 16.53
CA LEU A 159 -0.31 6.10 17.46
C LEU A 159 -0.03 4.77 18.15
N ARG A 160 0.35 4.83 19.42
CA ARG A 160 0.53 3.62 20.23
C ARG A 160 -0.83 3.08 20.66
N ASN A 161 -1.04 1.79 20.52
CA ASN A 161 -2.22 1.10 20.99
C ASN A 161 -1.98 0.55 22.40
N ASP A 162 -2.83 0.90 23.36
CA ASP A 162 -2.78 0.37 24.72
C ASP A 162 -4.08 -0.43 24.99
N GLY A 163 -4.15 -1.66 24.49
CA GLY A 163 -5.31 -2.56 24.67
C GLY A 163 -6.60 -2.10 23.99
N GLY A 164 -6.50 -1.52 22.79
CA GLY A 164 -7.62 -1.05 21.98
C GLY A 164 -7.89 0.46 22.05
N VAL A 165 -7.03 1.21 22.74
CA VAL A 165 -7.12 2.67 22.87
C VAL A 165 -5.82 3.30 22.38
N PHE A 166 -5.93 4.19 21.40
CA PHE A 166 -4.78 4.81 20.77
C PHE A 166 -4.37 6.12 21.44
N SER A 167 -3.06 6.30 21.60
CA SER A 167 -2.41 7.53 22.05
C SER A 167 -1.44 8.03 20.99
N GLU A 168 -1.51 9.32 20.65
CA GLU A 168 -0.56 9.97 19.75
C GLU A 168 0.77 10.21 20.48
N VAL A 169 1.87 9.68 19.95
CA VAL A 169 3.19 9.63 20.61
C VAL A 169 4.34 10.05 19.70
N SER A 170 4.07 10.76 18.60
CA SER A 170 5.06 11.09 17.57
C SER A 170 6.20 11.95 18.11
N ALA A 171 5.90 12.87 19.02
CA ALA A 171 6.91 13.75 19.62
C ALA A 171 7.89 12.94 20.49
N GLU A 172 7.36 12.04 21.32
CA GLU A 172 8.12 11.13 22.18
C GLU A 172 8.95 10.15 21.34
N ALA A 173 8.40 9.67 20.22
CA ALA A 173 9.07 8.78 19.28
C ALA A 173 10.11 9.50 18.38
N GLY A 174 10.29 10.82 18.52
CA GLY A 174 11.28 11.58 17.76
C GLY A 174 10.88 11.89 16.31
N LEU A 175 9.61 11.75 15.96
CA LEU A 175 9.04 12.06 14.65
C LEU A 175 8.63 13.55 14.52
N GLY A 176 8.80 14.34 15.57
CA GLY A 176 8.52 15.77 15.55
C GLY A 176 9.47 16.58 14.67
N GLY A 177 8.97 17.65 14.05
CA GLY A 177 9.78 18.64 13.34
C GLY A 177 9.98 18.39 11.84
N TYR A 178 9.53 17.24 11.33
CA TYR A 178 9.41 16.99 9.89
C TYR A 178 8.09 17.56 9.38
N ARG A 179 8.12 18.19 8.20
CA ARG A 179 6.96 18.93 7.64
C ARG A 179 6.73 18.63 6.16
N GLU A 180 7.46 17.68 5.62
CA GLU A 180 7.33 17.21 4.25
C GLU A 180 6.05 16.38 4.09
N TRP A 181 5.56 16.29 2.86
CA TRP A 181 4.49 15.36 2.55
C TRP A 181 5.07 13.95 2.47
N SER A 182 4.68 13.06 3.38
CA SER A 182 5.04 11.64 3.36
C SER A 182 4.04 10.79 2.54
N ALA A 183 4.57 9.84 1.76
CA ALA A 183 3.79 8.93 0.93
C ALA A 183 3.87 7.46 1.36
N ALA A 184 4.87 7.08 2.17
CA ALA A 184 5.00 5.71 2.66
C ALA A 184 5.69 5.67 4.02
N GLY A 185 5.27 4.71 4.85
CA GLY A 185 5.98 4.24 6.03
C GLY A 185 6.22 2.73 5.91
N VAL A 186 7.35 2.23 6.40
CA VAL A 186 7.59 0.79 6.51
C VAL A 186 8.30 0.52 7.82
N PHE A 187 7.72 -0.36 8.63
CA PHE A 187 8.37 -0.93 9.80
C PHE A 187 9.22 -2.14 9.40
N MET A 188 10.45 -2.21 9.91
CA MET A 188 11.34 -3.35 9.72
C MET A 188 12.42 -3.35 10.81
N ASP A 189 12.86 -4.52 11.25
CA ASP A 189 14.07 -4.63 12.09
C ASP A 189 15.31 -4.49 11.18
N ALA A 190 15.74 -3.24 10.94
CA ALA A 190 16.78 -2.95 9.95
C ALA A 190 18.18 -3.27 10.48
N ASN A 191 18.36 -3.17 11.79
CA ASN A 191 19.64 -3.35 12.47
C ASN A 191 19.79 -4.74 13.15
N LEU A 192 18.73 -5.55 13.15
CA LEU A 192 18.64 -6.89 13.76
C LEU A 192 18.74 -6.89 15.29
N ASP A 193 18.24 -5.86 15.96
CA ASP A 193 18.22 -5.76 17.42
C ASP A 193 16.90 -6.23 18.06
N GLY A 194 15.92 -6.62 17.24
CA GLY A 194 14.61 -7.07 17.69
C GLY A 194 13.60 -5.95 17.97
N TRP A 195 13.95 -4.69 17.68
CA TRP A 195 13.03 -3.56 17.67
C TRP A 195 12.76 -3.14 16.22
N LEU A 196 11.52 -2.73 15.94
CA LEU A 196 11.19 -2.26 14.61
C LEU A 196 11.67 -0.83 14.41
N ASP A 197 12.45 -0.62 13.34
CA ASP A 197 12.78 0.68 12.81
C ASP A 197 11.70 1.15 11.84
N LEU A 198 11.48 2.47 11.78
CA LEU A 198 10.57 3.09 10.83
C LEU A 198 11.33 3.83 9.72
N TYR A 199 11.11 3.40 8.48
CA TYR A 199 11.53 4.17 7.30
C TYR A 199 10.35 4.97 6.73
N VAL A 200 10.55 6.29 6.55
CA VAL A 200 9.54 7.19 5.99
C VAL A 200 9.98 7.73 4.63
N GLY A 201 9.17 7.47 3.62
CA GLY A 201 9.35 7.98 2.27
C GLY A 201 8.61 9.30 2.05
N ASN A 202 9.35 10.39 1.91
CA ASN A 202 8.80 11.70 1.57
C ASN A 202 8.60 11.86 0.07
N TYR A 203 7.45 12.42 -0.31
CA TYR A 203 7.04 12.65 -1.68
C TYR A 203 7.53 14.01 -2.18
N VAL A 204 7.18 15.07 -1.46
CA VAL A 204 7.52 16.45 -1.84
C VAL A 204 7.48 17.38 -0.62
N ASP A 205 8.31 18.41 -0.62
CA ASP A 205 8.14 19.58 0.26
C ASP A 205 7.12 20.51 -0.39
N TRP A 206 5.91 20.55 0.16
CA TRP A 206 4.77 21.28 -0.42
C TRP A 206 4.25 22.33 0.55
N THR A 207 4.02 23.53 0.03
CA THR A 207 3.19 24.54 0.68
C THR A 207 2.17 25.11 -0.31
N PRO A 208 1.12 25.79 0.16
CA PRO A 208 0.23 26.53 -0.73
C PRO A 208 0.99 27.52 -1.65
N GLU A 209 2.14 28.05 -1.23
CA GLU A 209 2.92 28.98 -2.02
C GLU A 209 3.97 28.30 -2.92
N LYS A 210 4.31 27.02 -2.69
CA LYS A 210 5.44 26.33 -3.31
C LYS A 210 5.24 24.85 -3.54
#